data_AF-A0A0D8X609-F1
#
_entry.id   AF-A0A0D8X609-F1
#
_cell.length_a   1.000
_cell.length_b   1.000
_cell.length_c   1.000
_cell.angle_alpha   90.00
_cell.angle_beta   90.00
_cell.angle_gamma   90.00
#
_symmetry.space_group_name_H-M   'P 1'
#
loop_
_entity.id
_entity.type
_entity.pdbx_description
1 polymer ?
#
loop_
_entity_poly.entity_id
_entity_poly.type
_entity_poly.pdbx_seq_one_letter_code
_entity_poly.pdbx_strand_id
1 'polypeptide(L)'
;MSSGVEHSGCPSEPPQVPQLHRECWSFFKEPTNLEAAVYDNQVLFHPVCAFGTAGIRGTKQLTATSIVYWDTRVCQNLFGTSIMFGVGTKYAAGSVTVIKTRARSQFVDLLGEDEQSYGLNQKGLVRHCAIEVAVCKQLPYRK
;
A
#
# COMPACT_ATOMS: atom_id res chain seq x y z
N MET A 1 -6.45 -48.79 -10.56
CA MET A 1 -5.21 -48.06 -10.90
C MET A 1 -5.58 -46.59 -10.97
N SER A 2 -5.28 -45.80 -9.94
CA SER A 2 -5.56 -44.36 -9.91
C SER A 2 -4.22 -43.64 -9.99
N SER A 3 -3.97 -42.95 -11.09
CA SER A 3 -2.77 -42.15 -11.32
C SER A 3 -2.86 -40.86 -10.52
N GLY A 4 -1.99 -40.70 -9.52
CA GLY A 4 -1.82 -39.45 -8.80
C GLY A 4 -1.20 -38.39 -9.70
N VAL A 5 -1.79 -37.20 -9.71
CA VAL A 5 -1.20 -36.01 -10.36
C VAL A 5 -0.16 -35.45 -9.39
N GLU A 6 1.11 -35.56 -9.76
CA GLU A 6 2.20 -34.94 -9.02
C GLU A 6 2.18 -33.42 -9.23
N HIS A 7 1.89 -32.67 -8.17
CA HIS A 7 2.13 -31.23 -8.11
C HIS A 7 3.64 -30.95 -8.03
N SER A 8 4.31 -31.10 -9.17
CA SER A 8 5.68 -30.64 -9.37
C SER A 8 5.67 -29.15 -9.70
N GLY A 9 6.03 -28.32 -8.72
CA GLY A 9 6.14 -26.89 -9.02
C GLY A 9 6.41 -25.95 -7.85
N CYS A 10 6.34 -26.40 -6.60
CA CYS A 10 6.75 -25.56 -5.48
C CYS A 10 8.25 -25.80 -5.20
N PRO A 11 9.14 -24.80 -5.38
CA PRO A 11 10.55 -24.94 -5.02
C PRO A 11 10.66 -25.32 -3.54
N SER A 12 11.42 -26.38 -3.24
CA SER A 12 11.67 -26.85 -1.87
C SER A 12 12.54 -25.89 -1.06
N GLU A 13 13.21 -24.95 -1.73
CA GLU A 13 14.13 -24.01 -1.13
C GLU A 13 13.59 -22.58 -1.30
N PRO A 14 13.55 -21.76 -0.24
CA PRO A 14 13.17 -20.37 -0.37
C PRO A 14 14.13 -19.67 -1.35
N PRO A 15 13.63 -18.76 -2.20
CA PRO A 15 14.47 -18.05 -3.14
C PRO A 15 15.61 -17.34 -2.38
N GLN A 16 16.85 -17.60 -2.79
CA GLN A 16 18.04 -16.93 -2.29
C GLN A 16 17.89 -15.44 -2.60
N VAL A 17 17.55 -14.62 -1.60
CA VAL A 17 17.41 -13.17 -1.76
C VAL A 17 18.82 -12.59 -1.90
N PRO A 18 19.18 -11.94 -3.02
CA PRO A 18 20.47 -11.27 -3.16
C PRO A 18 20.69 -10.28 -2.01
N GLN A 19 21.95 -9.96 -1.70
CA GLN A 19 22.28 -8.97 -0.65
C GLN A 19 21.38 -7.73 -0.77
N LEU A 20 20.59 -7.49 0.27
CA LEU A 20 19.63 -6.38 0.32
C LEU A 20 20.42 -5.07 0.29
N HIS A 21 20.38 -4.37 -0.83
CA HIS A 21 20.93 -3.03 -0.91
C HIS A 21 19.96 -2.07 -0.23
N ARG A 22 20.33 -1.57 0.96
CA ARG A 22 19.47 -0.67 1.72
C ARG A 22 19.39 0.68 1.01
N GLU A 23 18.24 0.98 0.46
CA GLU A 23 17.93 2.29 -0.12
C GLU A 23 16.85 3.00 0.70
N CYS A 24 16.94 4.33 0.78
CA CYS A 24 15.89 5.15 1.34
C CYS A 24 14.99 5.65 0.22
N TRP A 25 13.77 5.14 0.15
CA TRP A 25 12.78 5.61 -0.81
C TRP A 25 11.99 6.76 -0.20
N SER A 26 11.97 7.89 -0.90
CA SER A 26 11.19 9.05 -0.50
C SER A 26 9.76 8.99 -1.02
N PHE A 27 8.90 9.83 -0.48
CA PHE A 27 7.53 9.98 -0.96
C PHE A 27 7.42 11.11 -1.98
N PHE A 28 6.51 10.96 -2.92
CA PHE A 28 6.25 11.99 -3.92
C PHE A 28 5.67 13.22 -3.24
N LYS A 29 6.42 14.33 -3.27
CA LYS A 29 6.02 15.59 -2.67
C LYS A 29 5.28 16.44 -3.69
N GLU A 30 4.02 16.72 -3.42
CA GLU A 30 3.24 17.67 -4.20
C GLU A 30 2.88 18.90 -3.35
N PRO A 31 3.40 20.10 -3.68
CA PRO A 31 3.22 21.30 -2.84
C PRO A 31 1.77 21.73 -2.64
N THR A 32 0.86 21.34 -3.56
CA THR A 32 -0.55 21.72 -3.53
C THR A 32 -1.44 20.69 -2.84
N ASN A 33 -0.88 19.59 -2.32
CA ASN A 33 -1.64 18.58 -1.59
C ASN A 33 -1.84 19.02 -0.13
N LEU A 34 -3.05 19.47 0.19
CA LEU A 34 -3.43 19.87 1.55
C LEU A 34 -3.74 18.67 2.46
N GLU A 35 -3.97 17.48 1.89
CA GLU A 35 -4.37 16.28 2.63
C GLU A 35 -3.17 15.48 3.13
N ALA A 36 -1.97 15.71 2.60
CA ALA A 36 -0.76 15.04 3.05
C ALA A 36 0.47 15.94 2.85
N ALA A 37 1.26 16.10 3.91
CA ALA A 37 2.54 16.80 3.87
C ALA A 37 3.70 15.82 3.96
N VAL A 38 4.72 16.02 3.12
CA VAL A 38 5.94 15.19 3.09
C VAL A 38 7.11 15.96 3.69
N TYR A 39 7.72 15.36 4.71
CA TYR A 39 8.92 15.84 5.38
C TYR A 39 9.97 14.71 5.36
N ASP A 40 11.00 14.86 4.52
CA ASP A 40 12.00 13.82 4.26
C ASP A 40 11.37 12.47 3.86
N ASN A 41 11.55 11.44 4.70
CA ASN A 41 10.99 10.10 4.52
C ASN A 41 9.74 9.86 5.40
N GLN A 42 9.09 10.93 5.84
CA GLN A 42 7.87 10.89 6.65
C GLN A 42 6.71 11.56 5.92
N VAL A 43 5.52 11.05 6.18
CA VAL A 43 4.27 11.60 5.66
C VAL A 43 3.36 11.90 6.83
N LEU A 44 2.88 13.14 6.87
CA LEU A 44 1.85 13.59 7.78
C LEU A 44 0.54 13.71 7.00
N PHE A 45 -0.42 12.81 7.28
CA PHE A 45 -1.75 12.87 6.69
C PHE A 45 -2.64 13.82 7.49
N HIS A 46 -3.47 14.57 6.77
CA HIS A 46 -4.46 15.52 7.30
C HIS A 46 -3.90 16.47 8.38
N PRO A 47 -2.89 17.31 8.03
CA PRO A 47 -2.20 18.17 9.01
C PRO A 47 -3.11 19.21 9.69
N VAL A 48 -4.26 19.52 9.11
CA VAL A 48 -5.26 20.45 9.67
C VAL A 48 -6.49 19.69 10.15
N CYS A 49 -7.16 18.98 9.25
CA CYS A 49 -8.31 18.12 9.53
C CYS A 49 -8.56 17.17 8.35
N ALA A 50 -9.28 16.07 8.60
CA ALA A 50 -9.61 15.10 7.55
C ALA A 50 -10.97 15.41 6.92
N PHE A 51 -10.98 15.69 5.62
CA PHE A 51 -12.21 15.88 4.82
C PHE A 51 -12.45 14.76 3.80
N GLY A 52 -11.79 13.61 3.98
CA GLY A 52 -11.94 12.43 3.15
C GLY A 52 -10.68 11.58 3.23
N THR A 53 -10.48 10.66 2.28
CA THR A 53 -9.28 9.81 2.27
C THR A 53 -8.10 10.53 1.61
N ALA A 54 -6.96 10.53 2.29
CA ALA A 54 -5.68 10.91 1.72
C ALA A 54 -4.87 9.69 1.29
N GLY A 55 -4.01 9.87 0.29
CA GLY A 55 -3.04 8.86 -0.10
C GLY A 55 -1.78 9.49 -0.69
N ILE A 56 -0.71 8.73 -0.66
CA ILE A 56 0.59 9.13 -1.18
C ILE A 56 1.30 7.96 -1.84
N ARG A 57 2.15 8.28 -2.81
CA ARG A 57 2.93 7.33 -3.59
C ARG A 57 4.42 7.50 -3.27
N GLY A 58 5.17 6.41 -3.26
CA GLY A 58 6.65 6.45 -3.25
C GLY A 58 7.22 7.02 -4.57
N THR A 59 8.44 7.54 -4.54
CA THR A 59 9.08 8.08 -5.75
C THR A 59 9.61 7.00 -6.69
N LYS A 60 9.99 5.83 -6.16
CA LYS A 60 10.57 4.74 -6.93
C LYS A 60 9.50 3.86 -7.56
N GLN A 61 9.61 3.67 -8.88
CA GLN A 61 8.75 2.77 -9.64
C GLN A 61 9.26 1.33 -9.52
N LEU A 62 8.35 0.38 -9.30
CA LEU A 62 8.64 -1.04 -9.38
C LEU A 62 8.61 -1.49 -10.85
N THR A 63 9.56 -2.32 -11.24
CA THR A 63 9.65 -2.89 -12.60
C THR A 63 9.63 -4.41 -12.53
N ALA A 64 9.42 -5.07 -13.67
CA ALA A 64 9.36 -6.53 -13.75
C ALA A 64 10.64 -7.24 -13.25
N THR A 65 11.77 -6.53 -13.16
CA THR A 65 13.06 -7.07 -12.70
C THR A 65 13.34 -6.75 -11.23
N SER A 66 12.46 -6.02 -10.55
CA SER A 66 12.68 -5.55 -9.18
C SER A 66 12.05 -6.49 -8.16
N ILE A 67 12.87 -7.08 -7.29
CA ILE A 67 12.41 -7.69 -6.03
C ILE A 67 12.77 -6.71 -4.92
N VAL A 68 11.76 -6.20 -4.22
CA VAL A 68 11.94 -5.14 -3.23
C VAL A 68 11.17 -5.46 -1.96
N TYR A 69 11.72 -5.00 -0.86
CA TYR A 69 11.09 -5.04 0.45
C TYR A 69 11.19 -3.64 1.02
N TRP A 70 10.13 -3.17 1.67
CA TRP A 70 10.14 -1.90 2.36
C TRP A 70 9.45 -2.05 3.71
N ASP A 71 10.00 -1.37 4.71
CA ASP A 71 9.38 -1.28 6.02
C ASP A 71 8.68 0.08 6.12
N THR A 72 7.41 0.06 6.51
CA THR A 72 6.66 1.28 6.81
C THR A 72 6.39 1.34 8.30
N ARG A 73 6.85 2.41 8.95
CA ARG A 73 6.56 2.65 10.36
C ARG A 73 5.44 3.67 10.48
N VAL A 74 4.34 3.25 11.11
CA VAL A 74 3.28 4.16 11.56
C VAL A 74 3.73 4.78 12.89
N CYS A 75 4.08 6.07 12.86
CA CYS A 75 4.67 6.77 14.01
C CYS A 75 3.64 7.31 15.01
N GLN A 76 2.41 7.61 14.55
CA GLN A 76 1.32 8.14 15.35
C GLN A 76 0.12 7.20 15.26
N ASN A 77 -0.76 7.26 16.26
CA ASN A 77 -2.06 6.62 16.16
C ASN A 77 -2.81 7.26 14.98
N LEU A 78 -2.89 6.53 13.87
CA LEU A 78 -3.73 6.91 12.76
C LEU A 78 -5.18 6.64 13.20
N PHE A 79 -5.92 7.72 13.37
CA PHE A 79 -7.35 7.68 13.65
C PHE A 79 -8.09 7.66 12.32
N GLY A 80 -8.78 6.56 12.02
CA GLY A 80 -9.47 6.38 10.75
C GLY A 80 -10.12 5.00 10.67
N THR A 81 -11.16 4.89 9.84
CA THR A 81 -11.89 3.64 9.61
C THR A 81 -11.05 2.62 8.81
N SER A 82 -10.10 3.12 8.01
CA SER A 82 -9.19 2.31 7.21
C SER A 82 -7.82 2.98 7.04
N ILE A 83 -6.76 2.20 7.19
CA ILE A 83 -5.37 2.55 6.94
C ILE A 83 -4.83 1.46 6.03
N MET A 84 -4.37 1.84 4.83
CA MET A 84 -3.97 0.87 3.82
C MET A 84 -2.51 1.06 3.40
N PHE A 85 -1.86 -0.05 3.10
CA PHE A 85 -0.53 -0.13 2.52
C PHE A 85 -0.60 -0.98 1.27
N GLY A 86 0.14 -0.65 0.22
CA GLY A 86 0.10 -1.48 -0.97
C GLY A 86 0.83 -0.90 -2.16
N VAL A 87 0.49 -1.44 -3.31
CA VAL A 87 1.09 -1.11 -4.60
C VAL A 87 -0.02 -0.80 -5.60
N GLY A 88 0.29 0.06 -6.55
CA GLY A 88 -0.63 0.41 -7.61
C GLY A 88 0.11 0.96 -8.82
N THR A 89 -0.56 0.90 -9.98
CA THR A 89 -0.06 1.51 -11.20
C THR A 89 -0.26 3.03 -11.13
N LYS A 90 0.29 3.75 -12.11
CA LYS A 90 0.03 5.20 -12.25
C LYS A 90 -1.44 5.54 -12.55
N TYR A 91 -2.24 4.53 -12.91
CA TYR A 91 -3.66 4.67 -13.27
C TYR A 91 -4.61 4.32 -12.13
N ALA A 92 -4.11 3.84 -11.00
CA ALA A 92 -4.96 3.49 -9.86
C ALA A 92 -5.84 4.66 -9.41
N ALA A 93 -7.02 4.34 -8.88
CA ALA A 93 -7.88 5.29 -8.19
C ALA A 93 -7.14 6.04 -7.06
N GLY A 94 -6.13 5.40 -6.47
CA GLY A 94 -5.17 5.97 -5.52
C GLY A 94 -3.99 6.75 -6.14
N SER A 95 -3.97 7.02 -7.45
CA SER A 95 -2.98 7.90 -8.07
C SER A 95 -3.15 9.33 -7.55
N VAL A 96 -2.05 10.06 -7.37
CA VAL A 96 -2.07 11.44 -6.82
C VAL A 96 -3.08 12.34 -7.55
N THR A 97 -3.18 12.19 -8.88
CA THR A 97 -4.15 12.92 -9.72
C THR A 97 -5.61 12.52 -9.42
N VAL A 98 -5.88 11.26 -9.12
CA VAL A 98 -7.23 10.74 -8.87
C VAL A 98 -7.67 10.97 -7.42
N ILE A 99 -6.77 10.82 -6.45
CA ILE A 99 -6.99 11.19 -5.03
C ILE A 99 -7.44 12.65 -4.93
N LYS A 100 -6.79 13.55 -5.67
CA LYS A 100 -7.11 14.98 -5.69
C LYS A 100 -8.55 15.30 -6.11
N THR A 101 -9.16 14.48 -6.96
CA THR A 101 -10.46 14.78 -7.57
C THR A 101 -11.62 14.05 -6.92
N ARG A 102 -11.41 12.84 -6.39
CA ARG A 102 -12.50 12.01 -5.83
C ARG A 102 -12.49 11.86 -4.31
N ALA A 103 -11.31 11.80 -3.70
CA ALA A 103 -11.18 11.42 -2.28
C ALA A 103 -11.32 12.60 -1.31
N ARG A 104 -11.37 13.84 -1.80
CA ARG A 104 -11.45 15.07 -0.97
C ARG A 104 -12.76 15.29 -0.23
N SER A 105 -13.75 14.40 -0.38
CA SER A 105 -15.04 14.51 0.30
C SER A 105 -15.66 13.15 0.67
N GLN A 106 -14.88 12.07 0.57
CA GLN A 106 -15.35 10.71 0.87
C GLN A 106 -14.29 9.92 1.62
N PHE A 107 -14.74 9.12 2.59
CA PHE A 107 -13.91 8.17 3.33
C PHE A 107 -14.05 6.79 2.69
N VAL A 108 -13.10 6.44 1.84
CA VAL A 108 -13.07 5.22 1.03
C VAL A 108 -11.75 4.47 1.14
N ASP A 109 -11.78 3.17 0.88
CA ASP A 109 -10.60 2.33 0.67
C ASP A 109 -10.01 2.56 -0.72
N LEU A 110 -9.02 3.45 -0.82
CA LEU A 110 -8.42 3.85 -2.10
C LEU A 110 -7.65 2.72 -2.80
N LEU A 111 -6.90 1.92 -2.04
CA LEU A 111 -6.09 0.85 -2.60
C LEU A 111 -6.94 -0.40 -2.78
N GLY A 112 -6.96 -0.93 -4.00
CA GLY A 112 -7.81 -2.07 -4.36
C GLY A 112 -9.27 -1.70 -4.63
N GLU A 113 -9.60 -0.41 -4.77
CA GLU A 113 -10.90 0.01 -5.29
C GLU A 113 -11.13 -0.54 -6.71
N ASP A 114 -10.07 -0.56 -7.51
CA ASP A 114 -10.05 -1.00 -8.90
C ASP A 114 -9.03 -2.13 -9.14
N GLU A 115 -8.89 -2.52 -10.41
CA GLU A 115 -7.91 -3.49 -10.89
C GLU A 115 -6.47 -2.98 -10.92
N GLN A 116 -6.27 -1.68 -10.67
CA GLN A 116 -4.98 -1.01 -10.85
C GLN A 116 -4.18 -0.93 -9.55
N SER A 117 -4.70 -1.46 -8.44
CA SER A 117 -4.04 -1.46 -7.15
C SER A 117 -4.40 -2.65 -6.28
N TYR A 118 -3.53 -2.94 -5.31
CA TYR A 118 -3.75 -3.89 -4.22
C TYR A 118 -3.46 -3.17 -2.90
N GLY A 119 -4.35 -3.33 -1.91
CA GLY A 119 -4.20 -2.70 -0.61
C GLY A 119 -4.39 -3.67 0.55
N LEU A 120 -3.45 -3.71 1.48
CA LEU A 120 -3.57 -4.38 2.77
C LEU A 120 -3.98 -3.35 3.83
N ASN A 121 -5.10 -3.59 4.51
CA ASN A 121 -5.53 -2.73 5.61
C ASN A 121 -5.05 -3.22 6.98
N GLN A 122 -5.19 -2.37 8.00
CA GLN A 122 -4.80 -2.66 9.38
C GLN A 122 -5.53 -3.85 10.00
N LYS A 123 -6.68 -4.27 9.44
CA LYS A 123 -7.46 -5.44 9.89
C LYS A 123 -6.89 -6.76 9.36
N GLY A 124 -5.88 -6.72 8.49
CA GLY A 124 -5.29 -7.90 7.87
C GLY A 124 -6.03 -8.38 6.60
N LEU A 125 -6.81 -7.48 6.00
CA LEU A 125 -7.57 -7.75 4.76
C LEU A 125 -6.82 -7.15 3.56
N VAL A 126 -6.60 -7.96 2.54
CA VAL A 126 -6.15 -7.50 1.22
C VAL A 126 -7.37 -7.20 0.36
N ARG A 127 -7.35 -6.05 -0.31
CA ARG A 127 -8.39 -5.56 -1.21
C ARG A 127 -7.87 -5.42 -2.64
N HIS A 128 -8.66 -5.84 -3.61
CA HIS A 128 -8.44 -5.66 -5.05
C HIS A 128 -9.76 -5.78 -5.82
N CYS A 129 -10.01 -4.93 -6.82
CA CYS A 129 -11.30 -4.87 -7.53
C CYS A 129 -12.52 -4.79 -6.58
N ALA A 130 -12.38 -4.02 -5.50
CA ALA A 130 -13.35 -3.87 -4.43
C ALA A 130 -13.71 -5.17 -3.65
N ILE A 131 -12.97 -6.25 -3.84
CA ILE A 131 -13.13 -7.53 -3.14
C ILE A 131 -12.08 -7.63 -2.04
N GLU A 132 -12.47 -8.11 -0.85
CA GLU A 132 -11.59 -8.29 0.30
C GLU A 132 -11.36 -9.75 0.64
N VAL A 133 -10.12 -10.09 0.97
CA VAL A 133 -9.70 -11.42 1.42
C VAL A 133 -8.82 -11.28 2.66
N ALA A 134 -9.13 -12.03 3.72
CA ALA A 134 -8.30 -12.08 4.91
C ALA A 134 -7.00 -12.86 4.63
N VAL A 135 -5.85 -12.23 4.89
CA VAL A 135 -4.53 -12.84 4.65
C VAL A 135 -3.68 -12.95 5.91
N CYS A 136 -3.95 -12.12 6.92
CA CYS A 136 -3.26 -12.17 8.18
C CYS A 136 -4.17 -11.71 9.33
N LYS A 137 -3.72 -11.90 10.56
CA LYS A 137 -4.38 -11.33 11.73
C LYS A 137 -4.26 -9.80 11.69
N GLN A 138 -5.18 -9.12 12.37
CA GLN A 138 -5.13 -7.68 12.56
C GLN A 138 -3.71 -7.23 12.98
N LEU A 139 -3.21 -6.20 12.31
CA LEU A 139 -1.89 -5.66 12.59
C LEU A 139 -1.86 -5.10 14.02
N PRO A 140 -0.80 -5.38 14.80
CA PRO A 140 -0.72 -4.95 16.18
C PRO A 140 -0.74 -3.42 16.25
N TYR A 141 -1.69 -2.87 17.00
CA TYR A 141 -1.67 -1.45 17.35
C TYR A 141 -0.54 -1.22 18.36
N ARG A 142 0.23 -0.13 18.22
CA ARG A 142 1.15 0.27 19.29
C ARG A 142 0.32 0.75 20.48
N LYS A 143 0.49 0.09 21.62
CA LYS A 143 0.02 0.61 22.92
C LYS A 143 0.90 1.77 23.37
#